data_AF-A0A0P9B3M8-F1
#
_entry.id   AF-A0A0P9B3M8-F1
#
_cell.length_a   1.000
_cell.length_b   1.000
_cell.length_c   1.000
_cell.angle_alpha   90.00
_cell.angle_beta   90.00
_cell.angle_gamma   90.00
#
_symmetry.space_group_name_H-M   'P 1'
#
loop_
_entity.id
_entity.type
_entity.pdbx_description
1 polymer ?
#
loop_
_entity_poly.entity_id
_entity_poly.type
_entity_poly.pdbx_seq_one_letter_code
_entity_poly.pdbx_strand_id
1 'polypeptide(L)'
;MDQLQLFTENAEIAEAAAEVEQTAPEESTEPKVKPKRKPLPSHLERKKQVLSPGEACNECGGDLKVLGEDITEELEYIPGRFVVTQIARPRAACTCCEAIRPYAVPPDRTWSPRTGSVRDSVSFL
;
A
#
# COMPACT_ATOMS: atom_id res chain seq x y z
N MET A 1 -8.27 6.38 -36.81
CA MET A 1 -8.82 5.02 -37.07
C MET A 1 -8.46 4.04 -35.96
N ASP A 2 -7.85 4.50 -34.87
CA ASP A 2 -7.20 3.67 -33.85
C ASP A 2 -8.15 3.01 -32.84
N GLN A 3 -9.40 3.48 -32.77
CA GLN A 3 -10.36 2.94 -31.81
C GLN A 3 -10.77 1.50 -32.13
N LEU A 4 -10.88 1.15 -33.41
CA LEU A 4 -11.23 -0.21 -33.84
C LEU A 4 -10.12 -1.21 -33.55
N GLN A 5 -8.86 -0.79 -33.72
CA GLN A 5 -7.70 -1.63 -33.47
C GLN A 5 -7.57 -2.01 -31.99
N LEU A 6 -7.88 -1.08 -31.08
CA LEU A 6 -7.90 -1.33 -29.64
C LEU A 6 -8.97 -2.35 -29.22
N PHE A 7 -10.14 -2.36 -29.88
CA PHE A 7 -11.17 -3.36 -29.58
C PHE A 7 -10.76 -4.77 -30.02
N THR A 8 -10.07 -4.88 -31.14
CA THR A 8 -9.53 -6.16 -31.63
C THR A 8 -8.46 -6.71 -30.69
N GLU A 9 -7.50 -5.88 -30.28
CA GLU A 9 -6.45 -6.28 -29.34
C GLU A 9 -7.04 -6.76 -27.99
N ASN A 10 -8.03 -6.05 -27.45
CA ASN A 10 -8.70 -6.48 -26.22
C ASN A 10 -9.45 -7.80 -26.37
N ALA A 11 -10.04 -8.06 -27.54
CA ALA A 11 -10.71 -9.33 -27.84
C ALA A 11 -9.70 -10.49 -27.91
N GLU A 12 -8.57 -10.28 -28.59
CA GLU A 12 -7.48 -11.27 -28.67
C GLU A 12 -6.89 -11.59 -27.29
N ILE A 13 -6.72 -10.59 -26.42
CA ILE A 13 -6.27 -10.78 -25.04
C ILE A 13 -7.30 -11.60 -24.23
N ALA A 14 -8.59 -11.33 -24.41
CA ALA A 14 -9.66 -12.06 -23.72
C ALA A 14 -9.74 -13.52 -24.16
N GLU A 15 -9.57 -13.80 -25.45
CA GLU A 15 -9.50 -15.15 -26.00
C GLU A 15 -8.29 -15.91 -25.46
N ALA A 16 -7.10 -15.30 -25.47
CA ALA A 16 -5.89 -15.90 -24.90
C ALA A 16 -6.04 -16.18 -23.40
N ALA A 17 -6.67 -15.30 -22.63
CA ALA A 17 -6.93 -15.53 -21.21
C ALA A 17 -7.88 -16.73 -20.97
N ALA A 18 -8.90 -16.90 -21.81
CA ALA A 18 -9.83 -18.02 -21.75
C ALA A 18 -9.15 -19.36 -22.09
N GLU A 19 -8.21 -19.38 -23.04
CA GLU A 19 -7.42 -20.58 -23.36
C GLU A 19 -6.45 -20.97 -22.22
N VAL A 20 -5.87 -19.99 -21.53
CA VAL A 20 -5.01 -20.22 -20.35
C VAL A 20 -5.82 -20.81 -19.19
N GLU A 21 -7.09 -20.41 -19.03
CA GLU A 21 -7.98 -20.94 -17.99
C GLU A 21 -8.41 -22.39 -18.28
N GLN A 22 -8.58 -22.75 -19.55
CA GLN A 22 -8.97 -24.10 -19.99
C GLN A 22 -7.81 -25.12 -19.99
N THR A 23 -6.57 -24.65 -20.08
CA THR A 23 -5.36 -25.51 -20.07
C THR A 23 -4.71 -25.56 -18.69
N ALA A 24 -5.24 -24.84 -17.70
CA ALA A 24 -4.82 -24.94 -16.32
C ALA A 24 -5.03 -26.39 -15.84
N PRO A 25 -3.99 -27.06 -15.31
CA PRO A 25 -4.14 -28.37 -14.68
C PRO A 25 -5.25 -28.28 -13.64
N GLU A 26 -6.17 -29.26 -13.61
CA GLU A 26 -7.18 -29.37 -12.56
C GLU A 26 -6.47 -29.34 -11.21
N GLU A 27 -6.53 -28.19 -10.55
CA GLU A 27 -5.84 -27.99 -9.28
C GLU A 27 -6.44 -28.96 -8.28
N SER A 28 -5.59 -29.88 -7.81
CA SER A 28 -5.86 -30.66 -6.60
C SER A 28 -6.45 -29.74 -5.54
N THR A 29 -7.62 -30.11 -5.03
CA THR A 29 -8.39 -29.42 -3.99
C THR A 29 -7.72 -29.50 -2.61
N GLU A 30 -6.39 -29.64 -2.57
CA GLU A 30 -5.64 -29.41 -1.35
C GLU A 30 -5.64 -27.91 -1.04
N PRO A 31 -5.95 -27.52 0.20
CA PRO A 31 -5.92 -26.12 0.58
C PRO A 31 -4.49 -25.63 0.45
N LYS A 32 -4.21 -24.85 -0.60
CA LYS A 32 -2.95 -24.10 -0.76
C LYS A 32 -2.67 -23.36 0.53
N VAL A 33 -1.69 -23.84 1.29
CA VAL A 33 -1.25 -23.22 2.54
C VAL A 33 -0.69 -21.85 2.17
N LYS A 34 -1.48 -20.80 2.42
CA LYS A 34 -1.04 -19.43 2.16
C LYS A 34 0.27 -19.20 2.94
N PRO A 35 1.36 -18.74 2.28
CA PRO A 35 2.61 -18.49 2.97
C PRO A 35 2.38 -17.41 4.02
N LYS A 36 2.52 -17.79 5.31
CA LYS A 36 2.47 -16.86 6.43
C LYS A 36 3.83 -16.15 6.53
N ARG A 37 3.82 -14.82 6.61
CA ARG A 37 5.03 -14.05 6.90
C ARG A 37 5.56 -14.46 8.27
N LYS A 38 6.78 -14.98 8.32
CA LYS A 38 7.48 -15.23 9.58
C LYS A 38 7.85 -13.87 10.21
N PRO A 39 7.74 -13.71 11.53
CA PRO A 39 8.18 -12.49 12.19
C PRO A 39 9.69 -12.29 11.99
N LEU A 40 10.13 -11.03 12.06
CA LEU A 40 11.56 -10.73 11.96
C LEU A 40 12.32 -11.33 13.15
N PRO A 41 13.56 -11.81 12.96
CA PRO A 41 14.34 -12.40 14.03
C PRO A 41 14.52 -11.48 15.24
N SER A 42 14.51 -12.06 16.44
CA SER A 42 14.59 -11.32 17.72
C SER A 42 15.97 -10.74 18.05
N HIS A 43 17.03 -11.23 17.40
CA HIS A 43 18.41 -10.77 17.63
C HIS A 43 18.75 -9.48 16.88
N LEU A 44 17.87 -9.03 15.98
CA LEU A 44 18.06 -7.78 15.27
C LEU A 44 17.77 -6.58 16.19
N GLU A 45 18.55 -5.53 16.04
CA GLU A 45 18.36 -4.28 16.78
C GLU A 45 17.00 -3.68 16.45
N ARG A 46 16.17 -3.37 17.46
CA ARG A 46 14.83 -2.79 17.27
C ARG A 46 14.80 -1.34 17.70
N LYS A 47 14.39 -0.45 16.80
CA LYS A 47 14.19 0.97 17.07
C LYS A 47 12.69 1.30 17.04
N LYS A 48 12.13 1.78 18.15
CA LYS A 48 10.72 2.21 18.20
C LYS A 48 10.59 3.65 17.68
N GLN A 49 9.72 3.85 16.70
CA GLN A 49 9.31 5.16 16.19
C GLN A 49 7.81 5.31 16.39
N VAL A 50 7.37 6.28 17.19
CA VAL A 50 5.95 6.55 17.43
C VAL A 50 5.53 7.73 16.55
N LEU A 51 4.50 7.53 15.73
CA LEU A 51 3.88 8.62 14.97
C LEU A 51 2.88 9.38 15.86
N SER A 52 2.89 10.71 15.77
CA SER A 52 1.93 11.53 16.52
C SER A 52 0.54 11.48 15.88
N PRO A 53 -0.55 11.25 16.65
CA PRO A 53 -1.92 11.39 16.17
C PRO A 53 -2.38 12.86 16.06
N GLY A 54 -1.52 13.83 16.43
CA GLY A 54 -1.83 15.25 16.55
C GLY A 54 -2.10 15.67 18.00
N GLU A 55 -2.15 16.98 18.24
CA GLU A 55 -2.35 17.55 19.59
C GLU A 55 -3.83 17.67 19.96
N ALA A 56 -4.72 17.88 18.97
CA ALA A 56 -6.14 18.10 19.20
C ALA A 56 -7.02 17.54 18.06
N CYS A 57 -8.32 17.43 18.32
CA CYS A 57 -9.30 17.05 17.31
C CYS A 57 -9.49 18.16 16.25
N ASN A 58 -9.46 17.82 14.96
CA ASN A 58 -9.64 18.80 13.86
C ASN A 58 -11.10 19.28 13.74
N GLU A 59 -12.05 18.51 14.28
CA GLU A 59 -13.47 18.83 14.16
C GLU A 59 -13.96 19.72 15.31
N CYS A 60 -13.53 19.44 16.54
CA CYS A 60 -14.02 20.14 17.73
C CYS A 60 -12.94 20.74 18.63
N GLY A 61 -11.65 20.53 18.34
CA GLY A 61 -10.54 21.02 19.16
C GLY A 61 -10.37 20.31 20.51
N GLY A 62 -11.16 19.28 20.81
CA GLY A 62 -11.10 18.53 22.06
C GLY A 62 -9.90 17.60 22.18
N ASP A 63 -9.71 17.08 23.39
CA ASP A 63 -8.62 16.17 23.74
C ASP A 63 -8.74 14.81 23.04
N LEU A 64 -7.59 14.19 22.79
CA LEU A 64 -7.47 12.89 22.12
C LEU A 64 -7.05 11.81 23.13
N LYS A 65 -7.80 10.71 23.15
CA LYS A 65 -7.47 9.51 23.93
C LYS A 65 -7.00 8.40 23.01
N VAL A 66 -5.88 7.78 23.35
CA VAL A 66 -5.34 6.62 22.61
C VAL A 66 -6.19 5.38 22.91
N LEU A 67 -6.68 4.73 21.86
CA LEU A 67 -7.46 3.49 21.93
C LEU A 67 -6.60 2.24 21.73
N GLY A 68 -5.53 2.37 20.93
CA GLY A 68 -4.60 1.28 20.63
C GLY A 68 -3.49 1.73 19.70
N GLU A 69 -2.54 0.85 19.39
CA GLU A 69 -1.42 1.14 18.49
C GLU A 69 -1.34 0.06 17.40
N ASP A 70 -1.20 0.48 16.14
CA ASP A 70 -0.80 -0.41 15.05
C ASP A 70 0.72 -0.37 14.91
N ILE A 71 1.38 -1.52 15.02
CA ILE A 71 2.83 -1.61 14.89
C ILE A 71 3.17 -2.21 13.52
N THR A 72 3.98 -1.50 12.74
CA THR A 72 4.58 -2.01 11.50
C THR A 72 6.08 -2.20 11.72
N GLU A 73 6.60 -3.38 11.36
CA GLU A 73 8.04 -3.65 11.40
C GLU A 73 8.63 -3.49 10.00
N GLU A 74 9.69 -2.69 9.91
CA GLU A 74 10.46 -2.48 8.68
C GLU A 74 11.93 -2.85 8.91
N LEU A 75 12.50 -3.66 8.02
CA LEU A 75 13.91 -4.07 8.09
C LEU A 75 14.76 -3.11 7.26
N GLU A 76 15.55 -2.29 7.92
CA GLU A 76 16.49 -1.35 7.32
C GLU A 76 17.91 -1.96 7.30
N TYR A 77 18.57 -1.87 6.16
CA TYR A 77 19.99 -2.21 6.04
C TYR A 77 20.84 -0.97 6.22
N ILE A 78 21.72 -1.01 7.22
CA ILE A 78 22.77 -0.03 7.45
C ILE A 78 24.10 -0.76 7.18
N PRO A 79 25.06 -0.19 6.44
CA PRO A 79 26.32 -0.89 6.17
C PRO A 79 26.92 -1.56 7.42
N GLY A 80 26.98 -2.90 7.41
CA GLY A 80 27.48 -3.73 8.51
C GLY A 80 26.45 -4.23 9.54
N ARG A 81 25.16 -3.84 9.46
CA ARG A 81 24.11 -4.34 10.37
C ARG A 81 22.69 -4.19 9.82
N PHE A 82 21.76 -4.95 10.38
CA PHE A 82 20.33 -4.79 10.11
C PHE A 82 19.63 -4.21 11.32
N VAL A 83 18.75 -3.25 11.09
CA VAL A 83 17.93 -2.62 12.13
C VAL A 83 16.48 -2.79 11.77
N VAL A 84 15.67 -3.19 12.74
CA VAL A 84 14.22 -3.28 12.62
C VAL A 84 13.62 -2.00 13.18
N THR A 85 13.02 -1.18 12.32
CA THR A 85 12.26 -0.01 12.75
C THR A 85 10.82 -0.43 13.02
N GLN A 86 10.40 -0.34 14.28
CA GLN A 86 9.03 -0.57 14.72
C GLN A 86 8.27 0.75 14.71
N ILE A 87 7.47 0.96 13.68
CA ILE A 87 6.65 2.16 13.50
C ILE A 87 5.31 1.93 14.20
N ALA A 88 5.15 2.53 15.37
CA ALA A 88 3.90 2.53 16.14
C ALA A 88 3.02 3.69 15.67
N ARG A 89 1.78 3.37 15.27
CA ARG A 89 0.77 4.32 14.80
C ARG A 89 -0.40 4.30 15.78
N PRO A 90 -0.44 5.22 16.76
CA PRO A 90 -1.52 5.30 17.72
C PRO A 90 -2.84 5.59 17.01
N ARG A 91 -3.85 4.77 17.29
CA ARG A 91 -5.25 5.07 16.99
C ARG A 91 -5.79 5.88 18.15
N ALA A 92 -6.13 7.14 17.91
CA ALA A 92 -6.71 8.01 18.92
C ALA A 92 -8.15 8.37 18.54
N ALA A 93 -8.99 8.61 19.54
CA ALA A 93 -10.33 9.15 19.36
C ALA A 93 -10.55 10.36 20.25
N CYS A 94 -11.34 11.32 19.77
CA CYS A 94 -11.68 12.50 20.56
C CYS A 94 -12.63 12.13 21.70
N THR A 95 -12.37 12.67 22.90
CA THR A 95 -13.27 12.47 24.04
C THR A 95 -14.56 13.29 23.96
N CYS A 96 -14.61 14.31 23.10
CA CYS A 96 -15.76 15.21 22.98
C CYS A 96 -16.75 14.78 21.89
N CYS A 97 -16.25 14.41 20.71
CA CYS A 97 -17.10 14.06 19.55
C CYS A 97 -16.96 12.60 19.10
N GLU A 98 -16.17 11.78 19.80
CA GLU A 98 -15.91 10.36 19.50
C GLU A 98 -15.29 10.08 18.12
N ALA A 99 -14.93 11.13 17.36
CA ALA A 99 -14.29 11.00 16.06
C ALA A 99 -12.93 10.32 16.17
N ILE A 100 -12.71 9.30 15.33
CA ILE A 100 -11.45 8.56 15.24
C ILE A 100 -10.46 9.35 14.40
N ARG A 101 -9.25 9.54 14.91
CA ARG A 101 -8.14 10.16 14.20
C ARG A 101 -7.31 9.12 13.46
N PRO A 102 -7.30 9.13 12.12
CA PRO A 102 -6.29 8.40 11.38
C PRO A 102 -4.94 9.06 11.58
N TYR A 103 -3.88 8.25 11.64
CA TYR A 103 -2.51 8.79 11.62
C TYR A 103 -2.24 9.43 10.24
N ALA A 104 -1.42 10.49 10.22
CA ALA A 104 -0.99 11.07 8.96
C ALA A 104 -0.05 10.08 8.24
N VAL A 105 -0.50 9.55 7.11
CA VAL A 105 0.36 8.79 6.20
C VAL A 105 1.12 9.82 5.36
N PRO A 106 2.46 9.81 5.34
CA PRO A 106 3.18 10.64 4.38
C PRO A 106 2.75 10.22 2.96
N PRO A 107 2.68 11.16 2.00
CA PRO A 107 2.35 10.81 0.62
C PRO A 107 3.35 9.77 0.12
N ASP A 108 2.83 8.71 -0.52
CA ASP A 108 3.64 7.65 -1.10
C ASP A 108 4.60 8.26 -2.13
N ARG A 109 5.90 8.21 -1.82
CA ARG A 109 6.95 8.78 -2.68
C ARG A 109 7.16 7.99 -3.98
N THR A 110 6.55 6.81 -4.10
CA THR A 110 6.71 5.94 -5.27
C THR A 110 5.65 6.16 -6.33
N TRP A 111 4.56 6.88 -6.02
CA TRP A 111 3.53 7.21 -7.00
C TRP A 111 3.86 8.52 -7.72
N SER A 112 4.69 8.43 -8.76
CA SER A 112 4.74 9.48 -9.79
C SER A 112 3.59 9.25 -10.76
N PRO A 113 2.58 10.14 -10.84
CA PRO A 113 1.64 10.09 -11.96
C PRO A 113 2.49 10.32 -13.21
N ARG A 114 2.63 9.28 -14.05
CA ARG A 114 3.24 9.41 -15.38
C ARG A 114 2.40 10.43 -16.13
N THR A 115 2.82 11.70 -16.10
CA THR A 115 2.25 12.74 -16.94
C THR A 115 2.68 12.42 -18.35
N GLY A 116 1.84 11.69 -19.08
CA GLY A 116 1.95 11.55 -20.53
C GLY A 116 1.80 12.93 -21.15
N SER A 117 2.92 13.64 -21.32
CA SER A 117 2.99 14.85 -22.14
C SER A 117 2.89 14.40 -23.60
N VAL A 118 1.67 14.34 -24.13
CA VAL A 118 1.46 14.36 -25.57
C VAL A 118 1.71 15.79 -26.02
N ARG A 119 2.93 16.06 -26.50
CA ARG A 119 3.20 17.26 -27.28
C ARG A 119 2.74 16.98 -28.71
N ASP A 120 1.50 17.33 -28.99
CA ASP A 120 1.05 17.64 -30.35
C ASP A 120 1.81 18.86 -30.84
N SER A 121 2.58 18.70 -31.92
CA SER A 121 2.93 19.77 -32.87
C SER A 121 3.82 19.21 -33.98
N VAL A 122 3.21 18.70 -35.04
CA VAL A 122 3.84 18.69 -36.37
C VAL A 122 2.80 19.14 -37.38
N SER A 123 2.67 20.45 -37.54
CA SER A 123 2.10 21.06 -38.74
C SER A 123 3.14 20.95 -39.84
N PHE A 124 2.85 20.22 -40.92
CA PHE A 124 3.54 20.39 -42.20
C PHE A 124 2.52 20.79 -43.25
N LEU A 125 2.85 21.90 -43.91
CA LEU A 125 2.22 22.46 -45.11
C LEU A 125 2.38 21.52 -46.30
#